data_AF-A0A6V7JSA0-F1
#
_entry.id   AF-A0A6V7JSA0-F1
#
_cell.length_a   1.000
_cell.length_b   1.000
_cell.length_c   1.000
_cell.angle_alpha   90.00
_cell.angle_beta   90.00
_cell.angle_gamma   90.00
#
_symmetry.space_group_name_H-M   'P 1'
#
loop_
_entity.id
_entity.type
_entity.pdbx_description
1 polymer ?
#
loop_
_entity_poly.entity_id
_entity_poly.type
_entity_poly.pdbx_seq_one_letter_code
_entity_poly.pdbx_strand_id
1 'polypeptide(L)'
;DRQKNSLVDCIKNYFGDSEVEDWQCQECQEKREATRTVELIRAPPVLIIQLVRYIHVPDGSAVKNSAKVEYQMELEISIGDGENRIENHVYHLRGIACHLGRDLRSGHYIAFCKNSMDN
;
A
#
# COMPACT_ATOMS: atom_id res chain seq x y z
N ASP A 1 -4.53 -24.05 -0.20
CA ASP A 1 -5.33 -22.82 -0.06
C ASP A 1 -4.66 -21.63 -0.73
N ARG A 2 -5.36 -20.89 -1.59
CA ARG A 2 -4.82 -19.63 -2.16
C ARG A 2 -4.90 -18.55 -1.07
N GLN A 3 -3.76 -18.02 -0.64
CA GLN A 3 -3.70 -16.84 0.23
C GLN A 3 -4.54 -15.73 -0.40
N LYS A 4 -5.64 -15.36 0.24
CA LYS A 4 -6.49 -14.24 -0.20
C LYS A 4 -5.71 -12.95 0.08
N ASN A 5 -5.27 -12.27 -0.96
CA ASN A 5 -4.60 -10.97 -0.85
C ASN A 5 -5.66 -9.88 -0.99
N SER A 6 -6.01 -9.18 0.10
CA SER A 6 -6.92 -8.03 0.04
C SER A 6 -6.17 -6.70 0.09
N LEU A 7 -6.82 -5.64 -0.39
CA LEU A 7 -6.31 -4.28 -0.29
C LEU A 7 -6.09 -3.86 1.17
N VAL A 8 -6.98 -4.32 2.07
CA VAL A 8 -6.86 -4.08 3.51
C VAL A 8 -5.60 -4.73 4.06
N ASP A 9 -5.28 -5.97 3.65
CA ASP A 9 -4.04 -6.64 4.08
C ASP A 9 -2.81 -5.93 3.52
N CYS A 10 -2.85 -5.45 2.28
CA CYS A 10 -1.75 -4.65 1.71
C CYS A 10 -1.51 -3.35 2.49
N ILE A 11 -2.58 -2.65 2.88
CA ILE A 11 -2.48 -1.41 3.67
C ILE A 11 -1.92 -1.72 5.06
N LYS A 12 -2.42 -2.75 5.74
CA LYS A 12 -1.92 -3.19 7.05
C LYS A 12 -0.44 -3.54 6.99
N ASN A 13 0.00 -4.25 5.96
CA ASN A 13 1.41 -4.61 5.78
C ASN A 13 2.29 -3.38 5.50
N TYR A 14 1.76 -2.34 4.85
CA TYR A 14 2.51 -1.11 4.57
C TYR A 14 2.76 -0.29 5.84
N PHE A 15 1.75 -0.22 6.72
CA PHE A 15 1.83 0.52 7.99
C PHE A 15 2.33 -0.33 9.17
N GLY A 16 2.49 -1.64 8.99
CA GLY A 16 3.04 -2.52 10.00
C GLY A 16 4.48 -2.20 10.34
N ASP A 17 4.85 -2.41 11.59
CA ASP A 17 6.21 -2.24 12.07
C ASP A 17 7.18 -3.15 11.30
N SER A 18 8.37 -2.61 11.05
CA SER A 18 9.46 -3.34 10.42
C SER A 18 10.74 -3.15 11.22
N GLU A 19 11.55 -4.20 11.32
CA GLU A 19 12.85 -4.14 11.97
C GLU A 19 13.90 -3.57 11.01
N VAL A 20 14.77 -2.72 11.55
CA VAL A 20 15.92 -2.15 10.87
C VAL A 20 17.15 -2.63 11.62
N GLU A 21 17.86 -3.59 11.01
CA GLU A 21 19.17 -4.02 11.48
C GLU A 21 20.21 -2.92 11.21
N ASP A 22 21.26 -2.89 12.04
CA ASP A 22 22.40 -1.99 11.85
C ASP A 22 22.08 -0.48 11.80
N TRP A 23 20.99 -0.04 12.45
CA TRP A 23 20.68 1.38 12.55
C TRP A 23 21.78 2.12 13.32
N GLN A 24 22.42 3.10 12.68
CA GLN A 24 23.46 3.91 13.30
C GLN A 24 22.83 4.95 14.23
N CYS A 25 22.89 4.69 15.54
CA CYS A 25 22.39 5.64 16.53
C CYS A 25 23.30 6.87 16.60
N GLN A 26 22.72 8.07 16.39
CA GLN A 26 23.48 9.33 16.44
C GLN A 26 23.95 9.71 17.85
N GLU A 27 23.29 9.22 18.90
CA GLU A 27 23.69 9.50 20.28
C GLU A 27 24.74 8.49 20.78
N CYS A 28 24.53 7.20 20.52
CA CYS A 28 25.43 6.14 20.98
C CYS A 28 26.67 5.96 20.07
N GLN A 29 26.63 6.47 18.84
CA GLN A 29 27.67 6.28 17.81
C GLN A 29 27.93 4.80 17.47
N GLU A 30 26.93 3.94 17.66
CA GLU A 30 26.99 2.49 17.46
C GLU A 30 25.77 2.00 16.67
N LYS A 31 25.94 0.85 16.00
CA LYS A 31 24.87 0.11 15.32
C LYS A 31 23.95 -0.55 16.34
N ARG A 32 22.64 -0.41 16.15
CA ARG A 32 21.60 -1.00 17.00
C ARG A 32 20.44 -1.49 16.16
N GLU A 33 19.68 -2.42 16.71
CA GLU A 33 18.36 -2.75 16.18
C GLU A 33 17.40 -1.58 16.44
N ALA A 34 16.58 -1.24 15.44
CA ALA A 34 15.56 -0.22 15.55
C ALA A 34 14.26 -0.69 14.92
N THR A 35 13.13 -0.20 15.43
CA THR A 35 11.83 -0.42 14.82
C THR A 35 11.47 0.78 13.95
N ARG A 36 11.10 0.53 12.69
CA ARG A 36 10.56 1.51 11.77
C ARG A 36 9.04 1.33 11.67
N THR A 37 8.34 2.34 12.16
CA THR A 37 6.88 2.48 12.04
C THR A 37 6.55 3.50 10.95
N VAL A 38 5.47 3.25 10.22
CA VAL A 38 4.90 4.21 9.26
C VAL A 38 3.48 4.49 9.70
N GLU A 39 3.08 5.75 9.72
CA GLU A 39 1.73 6.15 10.14
C GLU A 39 1.17 7.22 9.21
N LEU A 40 -0.15 7.21 9.06
CA LEU A 40 -0.88 8.28 8.38
C LEU A 40 -1.36 9.29 9.42
N ILE A 41 -0.72 10.45 9.51
CA ILE A 41 -1.03 11.47 10.52
C ILE A 41 -2.34 12.21 10.21
N ARG A 42 -2.73 12.27 8.93
CA ARG A 42 -3.94 12.95 8.48
C ARG A 42 -4.53 12.30 7.25
N ALA A 43 -5.85 12.13 7.24
CA ALA A 43 -6.59 11.63 6.09
C ALA A 43 -6.63 12.68 4.96
N PRO A 44 -6.08 12.39 3.76
CA PRO A 44 -6.21 13.28 2.63
C PRO A 44 -7.65 13.26 2.08
N PRO A 45 -8.18 14.36 1.51
CA PRO A 45 -9.50 14.35 0.85
C PRO A 45 -9.60 13.37 -0.33
N VAL A 46 -8.46 13.06 -0.97
CA VAL A 46 -8.33 12.09 -2.05
C VAL A 46 -7.19 11.15 -1.71
N LEU A 47 -7.49 9.85 -1.57
CA LEU A 47 -6.51 8.82 -1.31
C LEU A 47 -6.13 8.09 -2.61
N ILE A 48 -4.84 8.11 -2.93
CA ILE A 48 -4.27 7.37 -4.06
C ILE A 48 -3.49 6.19 -3.51
N ILE A 49 -3.84 4.98 -3.94
CA ILE A 49 -3.13 3.75 -3.55
C ILE A 49 -2.44 3.16 -4.78
N GLN A 50 -1.11 3.05 -4.70
CA GLN A 50 -0.31 2.41 -5.74
C GLN A 50 0.11 1.01 -5.29
N LEU A 51 -0.44 -0.01 -5.94
CA LEU A 51 0.04 -1.38 -5.77
C LEU A 51 1.35 -1.56 -6.54
N VAL A 52 2.43 -1.82 -5.82
CA VAL A 52 3.75 -2.11 -6.42
C VAL A 52 3.69 -3.51 -7.04
N ARG A 53 3.63 -3.58 -8.38
CA ARG A 53 3.45 -4.82 -9.13
C ARG A 53 4.75 -5.36 -9.77
N TYR A 54 5.89 -5.10 -9.16
CA TYR A 54 7.16 -5.74 -9.54
C TYR A 54 7.77 -6.44 -8.33
N ILE A 55 8.40 -7.59 -8.57
CA ILE A 55 9.13 -8.36 -7.57
C ILE A 55 10.55 -8.53 -8.07
N HIS A 56 11.52 -8.18 -7.24
CA HIS A 56 12.92 -8.46 -7.51
C HIS A 56 13.19 -9.93 -7.24
N VAL A 57 13.85 -10.59 -8.18
CA VAL A 57 14.27 -11.99 -8.04
C VAL A 57 15.79 -12.05 -7.78
N PRO A 58 16.30 -13.14 -7.17
CA PRO A 58 17.71 -13.23 -6.74
C PRO A 58 18.74 -13.04 -7.86
N ASP A 59 18.37 -13.30 -9.12
CA ASP A 59 19.24 -13.08 -10.28
C ASP A 59 19.39 -11.60 -10.68
N GLY A 60 18.80 -10.68 -9.93
CA GLY A 60 18.83 -9.24 -10.17
C GLY A 60 17.79 -8.74 -11.17
N SER A 61 17.00 -9.63 -11.78
CA SER A 61 15.89 -9.24 -12.64
C SER A 61 14.64 -8.90 -11.83
N ALA A 62 13.62 -8.39 -12.53
CA ALA A 62 12.32 -8.07 -11.93
C ALA A 62 11.20 -8.69 -12.76
N VAL A 63 10.22 -9.27 -12.08
CA VAL A 63 9.04 -9.90 -12.69
C VAL A 63 7.76 -9.20 -12.28
N LYS A 64 6.76 -9.21 -13.16
CA LYS A 64 5.46 -8.60 -12.89
C LYS A 64 4.66 -9.43 -11.88
N ASN A 65 4.23 -8.80 -10.79
CA ASN A 65 3.28 -9.37 -9.86
C ASN A 65 1.85 -9.22 -10.39
N SER A 66 1.34 -10.32 -10.97
CA SER A 66 -0.02 -10.42 -11.50
C SER A 66 -1.02 -10.98 -10.49
N ALA A 67 -0.65 -11.09 -9.20
CA ALA A 67 -1.57 -11.55 -8.16
C ALA A 67 -2.80 -10.62 -8.09
N LYS A 68 -3.98 -11.24 -8.01
CA LYS A 68 -5.23 -10.53 -7.77
C LYS A 68 -5.19 -9.96 -6.35
N VAL A 69 -5.58 -8.70 -6.22
CA VAL A 69 -5.84 -8.06 -4.93
C VAL A 69 -7.32 -7.78 -4.86
N GLU A 70 -8.01 -8.39 -3.92
CA GLU A 70 -9.43 -8.12 -3.68
C GLU A 70 -9.57 -6.73 -3.07
N TYR A 71 -10.51 -5.94 -3.57
CA TYR A 71 -10.77 -4.59 -3.11
C TYR A 71 -12.27 -4.39 -2.89
N GLN A 72 -12.59 -3.28 -2.23
CA GLN A 72 -13.92 -2.92 -1.78
C GLN A 72 -14.29 -1.53 -2.33
N MET A 73 -15.58 -1.30 -2.55
CA MET A 73 -16.07 0.01 -3.01
C MET A 73 -15.96 1.08 -1.94
N GLU A 74 -16.00 0.67 -0.66
CA GLU A 74 -15.84 1.54 0.50
C GLU A 74 -14.68 1.03 1.35
N LEU A 75 -13.68 1.89 1.54
CA LEU A 75 -12.50 1.61 2.33
C LEU A 75 -12.50 2.48 3.59
N GLU A 76 -12.60 1.84 4.74
CA GLU A 76 -12.45 2.51 6.03
C GLU A 76 -10.97 2.56 6.42
N ILE A 77 -10.51 3.74 6.83
CA ILE A 77 -9.17 3.98 7.38
C ILE A 77 -9.32 4.69 8.72
N SER A 78 -8.70 4.12 9.74
CA SER A 78 -8.63 4.70 11.08
C SER A 78 -7.30 5.42 11.26
N ILE A 79 -7.34 6.66 11.73
CA ILE A 79 -6.16 7.48 12.03
C ILE A 79 -6.17 7.83 13.51
N GLY A 80 -5.03 7.61 14.18
CA GLY A 80 -4.79 8.10 15.53
C GLY A 80 -4.36 9.55 15.52
N ASP A 81 -4.93 10.39 16.39
CA ASP A 81 -4.55 11.80 16.53
C ASP A 81 -3.42 12.05 17.54
N GLY A 82 -2.84 10.97 18.10
CA GLY A 82 -1.81 11.05 19.15
C GLY A 82 -2.36 11.27 20.57
N GLU A 83 -3.67 11.54 20.74
CA GLU A 83 -4.34 11.73 22.03
C GLU A 83 -5.24 10.55 22.41
N ASN A 84 -4.96 9.35 21.89
CA ASN A 84 -5.80 8.14 22.00
C ASN A 84 -7.20 8.27 21.37
N ARG A 85 -7.44 9.26 20.50
CA ARG A 85 -8.66 9.28 19.69
C ARG A 85 -8.39 8.65 18.34
N ILE A 86 -9.39 7.91 17.86
CA ILE A 86 -9.37 7.26 16.56
C ILE A 86 -10.42 7.95 15.71
N GLU A 87 -9.98 8.59 14.63
CA GLU A 87 -10.87 9.14 13.60
C GLU A 87 -11.02 8.12 12.48
N ASN A 88 -12.27 7.75 12.18
CA ASN A 88 -12.59 6.83 11.08
C ASN A 88 -12.98 7.63 9.83
N HIS A 89 -12.30 7.35 8.72
CA HIS A 89 -12.56 7.94 7.42
C HIS A 89 -13.00 6.87 6.43
N VAL A 90 -14.14 7.10 5.77
CA VAL A 90 -14.63 6.21 4.72
C VAL A 90 -14.33 6.83 3.35
N TYR A 91 -13.54 6.10 2.55
CA TYR A 91 -13.23 6.45 1.18
C TYR A 91 -14.07 5.63 0.21
N HIS A 92 -14.69 6.29 -0.76
CA HIS A 92 -15.40 5.62 -1.85
C HIS A 92 -14.48 5.49 -3.07
N LEU A 93 -14.38 4.28 -3.62
CA LEU A 93 -13.58 4.02 -4.81
C LEU A 93 -14.12 4.79 -6.02
N ARG A 94 -13.30 5.67 -6.58
CA ARG A 94 -13.66 6.48 -7.76
C ARG A 94 -13.05 5.98 -9.06
N GLY A 95 -11.90 5.32 -9.00
CA GLY A 95 -11.32 4.74 -10.20
C GLY A 95 -10.13 3.83 -9.92
N ILE A 96 -9.78 3.04 -10.93
CA ILE A 96 -8.69 2.08 -10.89
C ILE A 96 -7.91 2.20 -12.20
N ALA A 97 -6.61 2.47 -12.10
CA ALA A 97 -5.69 2.33 -13.22
C ALA A 97 -5.10 0.90 -13.24
N CYS A 98 -5.25 0.19 -14.34
CA CYS A 98 -4.84 -1.19 -14.51
C CYS A 98 -3.80 -1.33 -15.62
N HIS A 99 -2.67 -1.95 -15.31
CA HIS A 99 -1.66 -2.31 -16.31
C HIS A 99 -1.94 -3.71 -16.88
N LEU A 100 -2.29 -3.78 -18.16
CA LEU A 100 -2.45 -5.01 -18.94
C LEU A 100 -1.14 -5.34 -19.67
N GLY A 101 -0.55 -6.49 -19.38
CA GLY A 101 0.75 -6.86 -19.94
C GLY A 101 1.33 -8.06 -19.19
N ARG A 102 2.23 -8.81 -19.82
CA ARG A 102 2.84 -10.00 -19.20
C ARG A 102 4.08 -9.65 -18.38
N ASP A 103 4.79 -8.59 -18.75
CA ASP A 103 6.06 -8.19 -18.14
C ASP A 103 6.04 -6.73 -17.68
N LEU A 104 7.20 -6.26 -17.22
CA LEU A 104 7.42 -4.90 -16.72
C LEU A 104 7.90 -3.94 -17.83
N ARG A 105 8.25 -4.44 -19.01
CA ARG A 105 8.86 -3.65 -20.10
C ARG A 105 7.81 -3.13 -21.07
N SER A 106 6.65 -3.79 -21.14
CA SER A 106 5.60 -3.47 -22.11
C SER A 106 4.21 -3.75 -21.56
N GLY A 107 3.23 -3.06 -22.13
CA GLY A 107 1.81 -3.29 -21.86
C GLY A 107 0.94 -2.10 -22.23
N HIS A 108 -0.28 -2.11 -21.71
CA HIS A 108 -1.31 -1.12 -21.96
C HIS A 108 -2.01 -0.75 -20.65
N TYR A 109 -2.19 0.54 -20.41
CA TYR A 109 -2.92 1.02 -19.24
C TYR A 109 -4.37 1.30 -19.60
N ILE A 110 -5.29 0.75 -18.82
CA ILE A 110 -6.72 1.07 -18.88
C ILE A 110 -7.15 1.69 -17.55
N ALA A 111 -8.25 2.44 -17.58
CA ALA A 111 -8.85 3.00 -16.38
C ALA A 111 -10.31 2.57 -16.28
N PHE A 112 -10.69 2.09 -15.10
CA PHE A 112 -12.10 1.96 -14.70
C PHE A 112 -12.44 3.17 -13.86
N CYS A 113 -13.45 3.95 -14.26
CA CYS A 113 -13.83 5.17 -13.56
C CYS A 113 -15.31 5.10 -13.20
N LYS A 114 -15.66 5.50 -11.98
CA LYS A 114 -17.05 5.72 -11.60
C LYS A 114 -17.47 7.10 -12.13
N ASN A 115 -18.38 7.12 -13.09
CA ASN A 115 -19.00 8.34 -13.56
C ASN A 115 -19.90 8.91 -12.46
N SER A 116 -19.89 10.23 -12.27
CA SER A 116 -20.78 10.90 -11.33
C SER A 116 -22.24 10.90 -11.76
N MET A 117 -22.51 10.59 -13.05
CA MET A 117 -23.86 10.54 -13.63
C MET A 117 -24.43 9.11 -13.67
N ASP A 118 -23.61 8.09 -13.41
CA ASP A 118 -24.07 6.70 -13.36
C ASP A 118 -24.44 6.38 -11.89
N ASN A 119 -25.69 5.93 -11.67
CA ASN A 119 -26.22 5.56 -10.35
C ASN A 119 -25.35 4.50 -9.64
#